data_AF-A0A2D4MZZ4-F1
#
_entry.id   AF-A0A2D4MZZ4-F1
#
_cell.length_a   1.000
_cell.length_b   1.000
_cell.length_c   1.000
_cell.angle_alpha   90.00
_cell.angle_beta   90.00
_cell.angle_gamma   90.00
#
_symmetry.space_group_name_H-M   'P 1'
#
loop_
_entity.id
_entity.type
_entity.pdbx_description
1 polymer ?
#
loop_
_entity_poly.entity_id
_entity_poly.type
_entity_poly.pdbx_seq_one_letter_code
_entity_poly.pdbx_strand_id
1 'polypeptide(L)'
;MYWTDWEEDPKDSKRGKIEKAWMDGTNRSVFITSKTVLWPNGLSLDIPSKMLYWVDAYYDRIETVMLDGTERKVVYDGSELSHAFGLCHYNHFLFWTEYRSG
;
A
#
# COMPACT_ATOMS: atom_id res chain seq x y z
N MET A 1 2.48 14.17 -2.09
CA MET A 1 2.33 13.23 -0.97
C MET A 1 1.42 12.07 -1.37
N TYR A 2 1.66 10.90 -0.78
CA TYR A 2 0.81 9.71 -0.87
C TYR A 2 0.46 9.26 0.54
N TRP A 3 -0.75 8.77 0.75
CA TRP A 3 -1.18 8.21 2.03
C TRP A 3 -2.17 7.08 1.81
N THR A 4 -2.29 6.21 2.81
CA THR A 4 -3.26 5.12 2.82
C THR A 4 -4.52 5.53 3.59
N ASP A 5 -5.65 4.96 3.19
CA ASP A 5 -6.94 5.11 3.86
C ASP A 5 -7.64 3.73 3.81
N TRP A 6 -7.69 3.08 4.98
CA TRP A 6 -8.25 1.75 5.17
C TRP A 6 -9.77 1.76 5.34
N GLU A 7 -10.41 0.61 5.10
CA GLU A 7 -11.84 0.43 5.38
C GLU A 7 -12.07 -0.71 6.38
N GLU A 8 -12.96 -0.46 7.35
CA GLU A 8 -13.27 -1.44 8.40
C GLU A 8 -14.16 -2.60 7.92
N ASP A 9 -14.98 -2.37 6.89
CA ASP A 9 -16.05 -3.29 6.48
C ASP A 9 -15.81 -3.78 5.04
N PRO A 10 -15.59 -5.10 4.83
CA PRO A 10 -15.36 -5.69 3.51
C PRO A 10 -16.61 -5.74 2.61
N LYS A 11 -17.74 -5.14 3.00
CA LYS A 11 -18.94 -5.01 2.14
C LYS A 11 -18.60 -4.48 0.75
N ASP A 12 -19.36 -4.94 -0.24
CA ASP A 12 -19.03 -4.77 -1.66
C ASP A 12 -18.80 -3.33 -2.14
N SER A 13 -19.34 -2.34 -1.44
CA SER A 13 -19.19 -0.91 -1.77
C SER A 13 -17.98 -0.23 -1.13
N LYS A 14 -17.35 -0.83 -0.10
CA LYS A 14 -16.24 -0.22 0.65
C LYS A 14 -14.92 -0.85 0.24
N ARG A 15 -13.95 0.00 -0.09
CA ARG A 15 -12.60 -0.38 -0.53
C ARG A 15 -11.59 0.54 0.13
N GLY A 16 -10.50 -0.05 0.61
CA GLY A 16 -9.33 0.71 0.98
C GLY A 16 -8.79 1.45 -0.26
N LYS A 17 -8.07 2.53 0.00
CA LYS A 17 -7.51 3.36 -1.06
C LYS A 17 -6.13 3.88 -0.68
N ILE A 18 -5.35 4.17 -1.71
CA ILE A 18 -4.16 4.98 -1.61
C ILE A 18 -4.47 6.26 -2.37
N GLU A 19 -4.30 7.39 -1.71
CA GLU A 19 -4.57 8.70 -2.28
C GLU A 19 -3.26 9.45 -2.53
N LYS A 20 -3.36 10.48 -3.37
CA LYS A 20 -2.26 11.40 -3.65
C LYS A 20 -2.75 12.84 -3.70
N ALA A 21 -1.85 13.75 -3.35
CA ALA A 21 -2.02 15.19 -3.49
C ALA A 21 -0.65 15.86 -3.69
N TRP A 22 -0.64 17.12 -4.12
CA TRP A 22 0.56 17.96 -4.03
C TRP A 22 0.90 18.26 -2.58
N MET A 23 2.13 18.72 -2.32
CA MET A 23 2.59 18.98 -0.94
C MET A 23 1.84 20.15 -0.27
N ASP A 24 1.18 21.01 -1.05
CA ASP A 24 0.29 22.07 -0.59
C ASP A 24 -1.15 21.57 -0.30
N GLY A 25 -1.40 20.27 -0.46
CA GLY A 25 -2.72 19.66 -0.27
C GLY A 25 -3.67 19.81 -1.46
N THR A 26 -3.29 20.52 -2.52
CA THR A 26 -4.09 20.64 -3.74
C THR A 26 -3.96 19.39 -4.62
N ASN A 27 -4.79 19.31 -5.66
CA ASN A 27 -4.78 18.20 -6.63
C ASN A 27 -4.94 16.81 -5.98
N ARG A 28 -5.79 16.74 -4.95
CA ARG A 28 -6.15 15.49 -4.27
C ARG A 28 -6.92 14.57 -5.24
N SER A 29 -6.48 13.31 -5.33
CA SER A 29 -7.13 12.28 -6.14
C SER A 29 -6.87 10.89 -5.56
N VAL A 30 -7.77 9.95 -5.88
CA VAL A 30 -7.54 8.52 -5.60
C VAL A 30 -6.48 8.01 -6.57
N PHE A 31 -5.40 7.44 -6.03
CA PHE A 31 -4.33 6.86 -6.82
C PHE A 31 -4.56 5.37 -7.08
N ILE A 32 -4.88 4.61 -6.03
CA ILE A 32 -5.20 3.17 -6.12
C ILE A 32 -6.47 2.88 -5.33
N THR A 33 -7.39 2.15 -5.95
CA THR A 33 -8.50 1.49 -5.27
C THR A 33 -8.94 0.29 -6.11
N SER A 34 -9.26 -0.84 -5.49
CA SER A 34 -9.79 -2.03 -6.17
C SER A 34 -10.48 -2.95 -5.17
N LYS A 35 -11.17 -4.00 -5.68
CA LYS A 35 -11.74 -5.08 -4.87
C LYS A 35 -10.74 -5.85 -4.01
N THR A 36 -9.45 -5.60 -4.21
CA THR A 36 -8.35 -6.29 -3.57
C THR A 36 -7.49 -5.34 -2.73
N VAL A 37 -8.02 -4.17 -2.38
CA VAL A 37 -7.40 -3.24 -1.42
C VAL A 37 -8.41 -3.00 -0.32
N LEU A 38 -8.05 -3.35 0.92
CA LEU A 38 -8.91 -3.15 2.08
C LEU A 38 -8.17 -2.51 3.25
N TRP A 39 -7.06 -3.10 3.68
CA TRP A 39 -6.24 -2.59 4.79
C TRP A 39 -4.84 -2.20 4.35
N PRO A 40 -4.69 -1.19 3.47
CA PRO A 40 -3.37 -0.66 3.14
C PRO A 40 -2.80 0.05 4.37
N ASN A 41 -1.96 -0.62 5.16
CA ASN A 41 -1.49 -0.08 6.44
C ASN A 41 -0.23 0.75 6.28
N GLY A 42 0.72 0.27 5.48
CA GLY A 42 2.02 0.90 5.28
C GLY A 42 2.31 1.11 3.80
N LEU A 43 3.01 2.21 3.50
CA LEU A 43 3.53 2.48 2.16
C LEU A 43 4.98 2.96 2.21
N SER A 44 5.71 2.75 1.12
CA SER A 44 7.04 3.30 0.90
C SER A 44 7.24 3.64 -0.58
N LEU A 45 8.11 4.61 -0.85
CA LEU A 45 8.44 5.05 -2.21
C LEU A 45 9.88 4.67 -2.57
N ASP A 46 10.06 4.15 -3.78
CA ASP A 46 11.34 4.18 -4.48
C ASP A 46 11.28 5.32 -5.51
N ILE A 47 11.79 6.48 -5.11
CA ILE A 47 11.72 7.71 -5.91
C ILE A 47 12.53 7.60 -7.21
N PRO A 48 13.79 7.15 -7.22
CA PRO A 48 14.55 6.93 -8.45
C PRO A 48 13.82 6.04 -9.46
N SER A 49 13.25 4.92 -9.01
CA SER A 49 12.55 3.98 -9.90
C SER A 49 11.10 4.35 -10.17
N LYS A 50 10.59 5.43 -9.54
CA LYS A 50 9.19 5.86 -9.62
C LYS A 50 8.21 4.74 -9.27
N MET A 51 8.48 4.02 -8.18
CA MET A 51 7.63 2.95 -7.68
C MET A 51 7.05 3.30 -6.31
N LEU A 52 5.80 2.91 -6.07
CA LEU A 52 5.15 2.91 -4.76
C LEU A 52 4.91 1.47 -4.34
N TYR A 53 5.36 1.13 -3.15
CA TYR A 53 5.09 -0.14 -2.47
C TYR A 53 4.09 0.08 -1.36
N TRP A 54 3.18 -0.87 -1.16
CA TRP A 54 2.31 -0.88 0.01
C TRP A 54 2.06 -2.30 0.50
N VAL A 55 1.74 -2.40 1.78
CA VAL A 55 1.33 -3.66 2.41
C VAL A 55 -0.17 -3.59 2.72
N ASP A 56 -0.90 -4.63 2.31
CA ASP A 56 -2.30 -4.84 2.66
C ASP A 56 -2.41 -6.00 3.65
N ALA A 57 -2.79 -5.70 4.89
CA ALA A 57 -2.85 -6.68 5.98
C ALA A 57 -4.13 -7.53 5.98
N TYR A 58 -5.11 -7.21 5.13
CA TYR A 58 -6.30 -8.06 4.97
C TYR A 58 -6.06 -9.16 3.91
N TYR A 59 -5.31 -8.80 2.87
CA TYR A 59 -4.96 -9.71 1.77
C TYR A 59 -3.55 -10.30 1.90
N ASP A 60 -2.90 -10.12 3.05
CA ASP A 60 -1.60 -10.70 3.40
C ASP A 60 -0.51 -10.52 2.33
N ARG A 61 -0.44 -9.32 1.74
CA ARG A 61 0.44 -9.09 0.58
C ARG A 61 1.09 -7.72 0.53
N ILE A 62 2.27 -7.70 -0.09
CA ILE A 62 2.93 -6.47 -0.51
C ILE A 62 2.79 -6.35 -2.01
N GLU A 63 2.36 -5.17 -2.46
CA GLU A 63 2.20 -4.83 -3.87
C GLU A 63 3.08 -3.64 -4.24
N THR A 64 3.34 -3.49 -5.54
CA THR A 64 4.00 -2.33 -6.12
C THR A 64 3.23 -1.81 -7.31
N VAL A 65 3.39 -0.51 -7.61
CA VAL A 65 2.86 0.15 -8.80
C VAL A 65 3.78 1.30 -9.22
N MET A 66 3.91 1.57 -10.53
CA MET A 66 4.60 2.79 -10.98
C MET A 66 3.80 4.04 -10.60
N LEU A 67 4.47 5.17 -10.36
CA LEU A 67 3.81 6.43 -9.96
C LEU A 67 2.87 7.01 -11.04
N ASP A 68 2.96 6.52 -12.28
CA ASP A 68 2.00 6.81 -13.35
C ASP A 68 0.74 5.91 -13.32
N GLY A 69 0.68 4.96 -12.38
CA GLY A 69 -0.44 4.04 -12.16
C GLY A 69 -0.34 2.73 -12.93
N THR A 70 0.74 2.50 -13.69
CA THR A 70 0.93 1.28 -14.48
C THR A 70 1.76 0.22 -13.76
N GLU A 71 1.87 -0.97 -14.34
CA GLU A 71 2.68 -2.08 -13.82
C GLU A 71 2.38 -2.50 -12.36
N ARG A 72 1.12 -2.36 -11.94
CA ARG A 72 0.69 -2.89 -10.64
C ARG A 72 0.91 -4.41 -10.58
N LYS A 73 1.63 -4.89 -9.56
CA LYS A 73 1.87 -6.32 -9.32
C LYS A 73 2.06 -6.64 -7.84
N VAL A 74 1.79 -7.89 -7.47
CA VAL A 74 2.14 -8.46 -6.17
C VAL A 74 3.64 -8.76 -6.17
N VAL A 75 4.36 -8.30 -5.15
CA VAL A 75 5.79 -8.60 -4.97
C VAL A 75 6.02 -9.67 -3.90
N TYR A 76 5.09 -9.80 -2.95
CA TYR A 76 5.13 -10.80 -1.91
C TYR A 76 3.72 -11.10 -1.40
N ASP A 77 3.45 -12.34 -1.04
CA ASP A 77 2.19 -12.84 -0.47
C ASP A 77 2.53 -13.94 0.53
N GLY A 78 2.00 -13.84 1.75
CA GLY A 78 2.30 -14.79 2.82
C GLY A 78 1.64 -14.44 4.15
N SER A 79 1.25 -15.47 4.90
CA SER A 79 0.53 -15.38 6.18
C SER A 79 1.23 -14.54 7.26
N GLU A 80 2.55 -14.40 7.16
CA GLU A 80 3.41 -13.55 7.98
C GLU A 80 3.15 -12.04 7.76
N LEU A 81 2.22 -11.66 6.88
CA LEU A 81 1.75 -10.30 6.71
C LEU A 81 0.38 -10.02 7.35
N SER A 82 -0.21 -11.02 8.03
CA SER A 82 -1.56 -10.94 8.62
C SER A 82 -1.82 -9.74 9.52
N HIS A 83 -0.79 -9.21 10.18
CA HIS A 83 -0.88 -7.92 10.88
C HIS A 83 0.30 -7.00 10.59
N ALA A 84 0.69 -6.93 9.31
CA ALA A 84 1.69 -5.99 8.87
C ALA A 84 1.20 -4.53 9.03
N PHE A 85 2.09 -3.65 9.50
CA PHE A 85 1.73 -2.25 9.81
C PHE A 85 2.63 -1.25 9.08
N GLY A 86 3.92 -1.25 9.38
CA GLY A 86 4.91 -0.41 8.69
C GLY A 86 5.55 -1.14 7.50
N LEU A 87 5.93 -0.37 6.47
CA LEU A 87 6.68 -0.83 5.31
C LEU A 87 7.76 0.22 4.96
N CYS A 88 8.97 -0.23 4.63
CA CYS A 88 10.08 0.62 4.25
C CYS A 88 10.87 -0.01 3.09
N HIS A 89 11.14 0.79 2.06
CA HIS A 89 12.04 0.43 0.97
C HIS A 89 13.43 1.01 1.21
N TYR A 90 14.46 0.19 1.10
CA TYR A 90 15.84 0.64 1.14
C TYR A 90 16.71 -0.21 0.20
N ASN A 91 17.33 0.45 -0.78
CA ASN A 91 18.12 -0.17 -1.84
C ASN A 91 17.33 -1.26 -2.60
N HIS A 92 17.66 -2.53 -2.36
CA HIS A 92 17.04 -3.68 -3.03
C HIS A 92 16.12 -4.47 -2.09
N PHE A 93 15.81 -3.91 -0.92
CA PHE A 93 15.10 -4.61 0.14
C PHE A 93 13.83 -3.87 0.55
N LEU A 94 12.82 -4.67 0.88
CA LEU A 94 11.62 -4.23 1.56
C LEU A 94 11.67 -4.78 2.99
N PHE A 95 11.45 -3.89 3.95
CA PHE A 95 11.35 -4.21 5.37
C PHE A 95 9.92 -3.91 5.81
N TRP A 96 9.32 -4.83 6.58
CA TRP A 96 8.01 -4.61 7.18
C TRP A 96 8.05 -4.87 8.67
N THR A 97 7.03 -4.37 9.36
CA THR A 97 6.79 -4.68 10.78
C THR A 97 5.48 -5.42 10.88
N GLU A 98 5.45 -6.43 11.74
CA GLU A 98 4.29 -7.25 12.06
C GLU A 98 4.21 -7.34 13.59
N TYR A 99 3.02 -7.21 14.16
CA TYR A 99 2.85 -7.04 15.61
C TYR A 99 2.19 -8.22 16.35
N ARG A 100 1.86 -9.32 15.68
CA ARG A 100 1.25 -10.51 16.32
C ARG A 100 2.13 -11.76 16.31
N SER A 101 3.11 -11.84 15.41
CA SER A 101 3.96 -13.02 15.17
C SER A 101 5.31 -12.97 15.90
N GLY A 102 5.42 -12.12 16.93
CA GLY A 102 6.58 -12.07 17.83
C GLY A 102 6.74 -13.29 18.72
#